data_AF-A0A0F8DPA5-F1
#
_entry.id   AF-A0A0F8DPA5-F1
#
_cell.length_a   1.000
_cell.length_b   1.000
_cell.length_c   1.000
_cell.angle_alpha   90.00
_cell.angle_beta   90.00
_cell.angle_gamma   90.00
#
_symmetry.space_group_name_H-M   'P 1'
#
loop_
_entity.id
_entity.type
_entity.pdbx_description
1 polymer ?
#
loop_
_entity_poly.entity_id
_entity_poly.type
_entity_poly.pdbx_seq_one_letter_code
_entity_poly.pdbx_strand_id
1 'polypeptide(L)'
;MADDFDSIVKGALQTQIDVKSVSGTTFIKTSPGPPTKPWDPLSTTPSSPPMIYLNLLVLEASLRAQYLELRARRRHHTFFLLLLSAWIVGFGYALFFAPREDGIGVGGSVYWGVEAGEKVCFMGGVITSILVWATGIWDRGIRWPRRWFNVSNRGLRGFNCKLVIIKRPWWAEMASTIGFFLTYGLFSHTASSSYRFVDAAILREVDRELSMTDVHSTVHNMGVPGLSAMCNDENGHEEDLAPAGDFVKLLLHAKPFSPSFRENWEIYRSEYWDKENERRALIRAKLRARNRQLSVILPESLAYVLLTYTLMGMLMGLFHIALKVHNTTVAVVFAGVVSAPREA
;
A
#
# COMPACT_ATOMS: atom_id res chain seq x y z
N MET A 1 53.33 33.18 -18.93
CA MET A 1 52.16 33.82 -19.59
C MET A 1 51.24 32.81 -20.29
N ALA A 2 51.56 31.51 -20.34
CA ALA A 2 50.71 30.48 -20.93
C ALA A 2 49.73 29.84 -19.91
N ASP A 3 49.97 30.00 -18.61
CA ASP A 3 49.27 29.23 -17.57
C ASP A 3 47.93 29.84 -17.14
N ASP A 4 47.67 31.10 -17.51
CA ASP A 4 46.46 31.83 -17.07
C ASP A 4 45.23 31.46 -17.92
N PHE A 5 45.44 31.09 -19.19
CA PHE A 5 44.36 30.69 -20.10
C PHE A 5 43.84 29.26 -19.84
N ASP A 6 44.65 28.38 -19.25
CA ASP A 6 44.26 26.99 -18.98
C ASP A 6 43.39 26.86 -17.70
N SER A 7 43.41 27.88 -16.84
CA SER A 7 42.63 27.93 -15.60
C SER A 7 41.18 28.42 -15.79
N ILE A 8 40.91 29.15 -16.88
CA ILE A 8 39.56 29.65 -17.23
C ILE A 8 38.65 28.54 -17.78
N VAL A 9 39.21 27.48 -18.37
CA VAL A 9 38.45 26.36 -18.95
C VAL A 9 38.13 25.26 -17.91
N LYS A 10 38.75 25.29 -16.73
CA LYS A 10 38.49 24.35 -15.63
C LYS A 10 38.23 25.12 -14.34
N GLY A 11 36.96 25.52 -14.13
CA GLY A 11 36.53 26.28 -12.96
C GLY A 11 36.74 25.56 -11.62
N ALA A 12 37.95 25.65 -11.07
CA ALA A 12 38.25 25.29 -9.68
C ALA A 12 39.35 26.21 -9.13
N LEU A 13 39.05 26.91 -8.03
CA LEU A 13 40.02 27.67 -7.24
C LEU A 13 40.97 26.70 -6.53
N GLN A 14 42.23 26.64 -6.96
CA GLN A 14 43.29 25.93 -6.27
C GLN A 14 43.99 26.89 -5.30
N THR A 15 43.61 26.89 -4.02
CA THR A 15 44.46 27.47 -2.98
C THR A 15 45.53 26.47 -2.58
N GLN A 16 46.74 26.71 -3.08
CA GLN A 16 47.99 26.13 -2.63
C GLN A 16 48.21 26.41 -1.14
N ILE A 17 48.27 25.36 -0.31
CA ILE A 17 48.95 25.39 0.99
C ILE A 17 49.83 24.15 1.06
N ASP A 18 51.13 24.37 1.15
CA ASP A 18 52.18 23.35 1.18
C ASP A 18 52.59 22.99 2.63
N VAL A 19 52.81 21.69 2.83
CA VAL A 19 53.52 20.93 3.90
C VAL A 19 53.20 21.19 5.39
N LYS A 20 52.68 20.15 6.09
CA LYS A 20 53.47 19.29 7.03
C LYS A 20 52.67 18.10 7.56
N SER A 21 53.28 16.91 7.52
CA SER A 21 52.75 15.65 8.04
C SER A 21 52.51 15.70 9.56
N VAL A 22 51.32 15.27 10.00
CA VAL A 22 51.11 14.62 11.30
C VAL A 22 50.11 13.49 11.11
N SER A 23 50.61 12.24 11.19
CA SER A 23 49.83 11.04 11.43
C SER A 23 49.14 11.12 12.80
N GLY A 24 47.89 10.64 12.88
CA GLY A 24 47.34 10.09 14.12
C GLY A 24 46.09 10.76 14.66
N THR A 25 44.98 10.02 14.54
CA THR A 25 43.93 9.88 15.55
C THR A 25 43.14 11.14 15.92
N THR A 26 41.98 11.35 15.28
CA THR A 26 40.94 12.24 15.82
C THR A 26 39.81 11.43 16.44
N PHE A 27 39.88 11.33 17.77
CA PHE A 27 38.78 11.01 18.66
C PHE A 27 37.59 11.95 18.41
N ILE A 28 36.38 11.39 18.42
CA ILE A 28 35.15 12.17 18.59
C ILE A 28 35.18 12.76 20.01
N LYS A 29 35.43 14.06 20.13
CA LYS A 29 35.13 14.83 21.34
C LYS A 29 33.66 15.23 21.32
N THR A 30 32.87 14.59 22.16
CA THR A 30 31.66 15.18 22.74
C THR A 30 32.09 16.37 23.61
N SER A 31 31.75 17.58 23.19
CA SER A 31 31.84 18.78 24.05
C SER A 31 30.50 19.51 24.01
N PRO A 32 29.89 19.79 25.17
CA PRO A 32 28.72 20.66 25.27
C PRO A 32 29.20 22.10 25.08
N GLY A 33 28.87 22.70 23.94
CA GLY A 33 29.19 24.09 23.61
C GLY A 33 27.93 24.86 23.17
N PRO A 34 27.90 26.19 23.31
CA PRO A 34 26.70 27.01 23.21
C PRO A 34 26.11 27.06 21.79
N PRO A 35 24.82 27.42 21.63
CA PRO A 35 24.12 27.38 20.37
C PRO A 35 24.60 28.55 19.51
N THR A 36 25.32 28.28 18.41
CA THR A 36 25.36 29.10 17.18
C THR A 36 26.53 28.64 16.29
N LYS A 37 26.22 27.93 15.21
CA LYS A 37 26.87 28.15 13.91
C LYS A 37 25.86 27.83 12.81
N PRO A 38 25.23 28.86 12.21
CA PRO A 38 24.29 28.68 11.12
C PRO A 38 25.06 28.39 9.82
N TRP A 39 24.82 27.21 9.24
CA TRP A 39 25.20 26.81 7.88
C TRP A 39 26.71 26.70 7.60
N ASP A 40 27.28 25.52 7.85
CA ASP A 40 28.54 25.12 7.22
C ASP A 40 28.24 24.71 5.75
N PRO A 41 28.74 25.42 4.72
CA PRO A 41 28.49 25.10 3.31
C PRO A 41 29.04 23.72 2.89
N LEU A 42 29.85 23.07 3.73
CA LEU A 42 30.27 21.68 3.53
C LEU A 42 29.19 20.67 3.94
N SER A 43 28.23 21.04 4.79
CA SER A 43 27.13 20.18 5.22
C SER A 43 26.07 19.93 4.13
N THR A 44 26.06 20.75 3.08
CA THR A 44 25.21 20.59 1.89
C THR A 44 25.88 19.82 0.75
N THR A 45 27.16 19.43 0.93
CA THR A 45 27.84 18.61 -0.08
C THR A 45 27.22 17.21 -0.15
N PRO A 46 27.11 16.60 -1.35
CA PRO A 46 26.49 15.28 -1.52
C PRO A 46 27.24 14.15 -0.80
N SER A 47 28.48 14.39 -0.40
CA SER A 47 29.34 13.45 0.35
C SER A 47 29.32 13.67 1.87
N SER A 48 28.61 14.67 2.38
CA SER A 48 28.52 14.90 3.81
C SER A 48 27.71 13.78 4.50
N PRO A 49 28.10 13.31 5.70
CA PRO A 49 27.36 12.29 6.45
C PRO A 49 25.84 12.55 6.60
N PRO A 50 25.36 13.76 6.93
CA PRO A 50 23.93 14.02 7.05
C PRO A 50 23.17 13.90 5.71
N MET A 51 23.78 14.34 4.60
CA MET A 51 23.17 14.23 3.28
C MET A 51 23.09 12.77 2.81
N ILE A 52 24.12 11.96 3.14
CA ILE A 52 24.10 10.52 2.86
C ILE A 52 22.97 9.84 3.64
N TYR A 53 22.79 10.17 4.93
CA TYR A 53 21.66 9.64 5.70
C TYR A 53 20.31 10.05 5.10
N LEU A 54 20.14 11.32 4.71
CA LEU A 54 18.93 11.78 4.05
C LEU A 54 18.65 11.00 2.74
N ASN A 55 19.66 10.79 1.91
CA ASN A 55 19.54 10.01 0.67
C ASN A 55 19.16 8.55 0.93
N LEU A 56 19.76 7.91 1.95
CA LEU A 56 19.41 6.56 2.37
C LEU A 56 17.98 6.48 2.92
N LEU A 57 17.53 7.52 3.61
CA LEU A 57 16.18 7.63 4.15
C LEU A 57 15.14 7.81 3.03
N VAL A 58 15.42 8.64 2.03
CA VAL A 58 14.58 8.80 0.84
C VAL A 58 14.50 7.48 0.06
N LEU A 59 15.62 6.77 -0.08
CA LEU A 59 15.66 5.44 -0.67
C LEU A 59 14.80 4.44 0.12
N GLU A 60 14.90 4.44 1.45
CA GLU A 60 14.07 3.59 2.32
C GLU A 60 12.57 3.91 2.15
N ALA A 61 12.20 5.19 2.18
CA ALA A 61 10.83 5.66 2.04
C ALA A 61 10.22 5.28 0.67
N SER A 62 10.97 5.45 -0.42
CA SER A 62 10.51 5.11 -1.77
C SER A 62 10.33 3.60 -1.98
N LEU A 63 11.30 2.78 -1.54
CA LEU A 63 11.19 1.32 -1.57
C LEU A 63 10.00 0.82 -0.75
N ARG A 64 9.74 1.49 0.37
CA ARG A 64 8.61 1.17 1.23
C ARG A 64 7.28 1.53 0.59
N ALA A 65 7.14 2.70 -0.03
CA ALA A 65 5.94 3.09 -0.77
C ALA A 65 5.62 2.07 -1.87
N GLN A 66 6.62 1.68 -2.65
CA GLN A 66 6.49 0.63 -3.67
C GLN A 66 6.06 -0.71 -3.07
N TYR A 67 6.64 -1.11 -1.94
CA TYR A 67 6.26 -2.35 -1.26
C TYR A 67 4.80 -2.34 -0.80
N LEU A 68 4.34 -1.21 -0.23
CA LEU A 68 2.96 -1.05 0.22
C LEU A 68 1.98 -1.11 -0.95
N GLU A 69 2.28 -0.47 -2.08
CA GLU A 69 1.47 -0.51 -3.28
C GLU A 69 1.38 -1.94 -3.84
N LEU A 70 2.52 -2.64 -3.95
CA LEU A 70 2.57 -4.03 -4.39
C LEU A 70 1.82 -4.97 -3.44
N ARG A 71 1.86 -4.71 -2.13
CA ARG A 71 1.12 -5.47 -1.12
C ARG A 71 -0.38 -5.21 -1.23
N ALA A 72 -0.81 -3.97 -1.42
CA ALA A 72 -2.21 -3.62 -1.67
C ALA A 72 -2.72 -4.32 -2.93
N ARG A 73 -1.98 -4.24 -4.04
CA ARG A 73 -2.28 -4.95 -5.29
C ARG A 73 -2.40 -6.45 -5.09
N ARG A 74 -1.47 -7.06 -4.36
CA ARG A 74 -1.51 -8.49 -4.04
C ARG A 74 -2.78 -8.85 -3.26
N ARG A 75 -3.17 -8.07 -2.26
CA ARG A 75 -4.38 -8.32 -1.47
C ARG A 75 -5.64 -8.30 -2.34
N HIS A 76 -5.77 -7.35 -3.27
CA HIS A 76 -6.90 -7.31 -4.20
C HIS A 76 -6.97 -8.55 -5.11
N HIS A 77 -5.85 -8.96 -5.68
CA HIS A 77 -5.82 -10.09 -6.62
C HIS A 77 -5.97 -11.44 -5.91
N THR A 78 -5.35 -11.59 -4.73
CA THR A 78 -5.50 -12.80 -3.91
C THR A 78 -6.92 -12.94 -3.37
N PHE A 79 -7.58 -11.84 -3.03
CA PHE A 79 -9.00 -11.84 -2.67
C PHE A 79 -9.88 -12.35 -3.79
N PHE A 80 -9.75 -11.75 -4.98
CA PHE A 80 -10.52 -12.15 -6.15
C PHE A 80 -10.33 -13.64 -6.47
N LEU A 81 -9.09 -14.13 -6.42
CA LEU A 81 -8.81 -15.55 -6.65
C LEU A 81 -9.32 -16.47 -5.54
N LEU A 82 -9.32 -16.03 -4.29
CA LEU A 82 -9.88 -16.80 -3.17
C LEU A 82 -11.41 -16.88 -3.30
N LEU A 83 -12.07 -15.78 -3.66
CA LEU A 83 -13.51 -15.78 -3.94
C LEU A 83 -13.84 -16.69 -5.14
N LEU A 84 -13.04 -16.61 -6.21
CA LEU A 84 -13.21 -17.46 -7.39
C LEU A 84 -12.95 -18.94 -7.08
N SER A 85 -11.94 -19.26 -6.26
CA SER A 85 -11.69 -20.64 -5.85
C SER A 85 -12.80 -21.15 -4.93
N ALA A 86 -13.27 -20.35 -3.98
CA ALA A 86 -14.41 -20.68 -3.14
C ALA A 86 -15.70 -20.89 -3.97
N TRP A 87 -15.91 -20.07 -5.01
CA TRP A 87 -17.01 -20.24 -5.96
C TRP A 87 -16.94 -21.59 -6.68
N ILE A 88 -15.79 -21.93 -7.27
CA ILE A 88 -15.61 -23.18 -8.01
C ILE A 88 -15.71 -24.39 -7.08
N VAL A 89 -15.13 -24.32 -5.89
CA VAL A 89 -15.23 -25.39 -4.88
C VAL A 89 -16.67 -25.52 -4.37
N GLY A 90 -17.38 -24.41 -4.13
CA GLY A 90 -18.77 -24.43 -3.67
C GLY A 90 -19.73 -25.06 -4.67
N PHE A 91 -19.70 -24.61 -5.92
CA PHE A 91 -20.52 -25.19 -6.98
C PHE A 91 -20.04 -26.60 -7.39
N GLY A 92 -18.74 -26.86 -7.36
CA GLY A 92 -18.21 -28.21 -7.56
C GLY A 92 -18.65 -29.17 -6.46
N TYR A 93 -18.67 -28.73 -5.21
CA TYR A 93 -19.21 -29.50 -4.09
C TYR A 93 -20.70 -29.77 -4.26
N ALA A 94 -21.50 -28.75 -4.58
CA ALA A 94 -22.93 -28.91 -4.85
C ALA A 94 -23.19 -29.93 -5.98
N LEU A 95 -22.41 -29.85 -7.06
CA LEU A 95 -22.62 -30.70 -8.23
C LEU A 95 -22.17 -32.15 -8.03
N PHE A 96 -21.07 -32.39 -7.31
CA PHE A 96 -20.46 -33.74 -7.22
C PHE A 96 -20.63 -34.43 -5.86
N PHE A 97 -20.70 -33.67 -4.77
CA PHE A 97 -20.59 -34.20 -3.40
C PHE A 97 -21.80 -33.93 -2.51
N ALA A 98 -22.71 -33.02 -2.89
CA ALA A 98 -23.91 -32.77 -2.11
C ALA A 98 -24.81 -34.04 -2.11
N PRO A 99 -25.25 -34.50 -0.93
CA PRO A 99 -26.16 -35.62 -0.84
C PRO A 99 -27.50 -35.24 -1.48
N ARG A 100 -27.98 -36.08 -2.40
CA ARG A 100 -29.23 -35.84 -3.12
C ARG A 100 -30.43 -36.02 -2.19
N GLU A 101 -31.42 -35.14 -2.30
CA GLU A 101 -32.63 -35.16 -1.46
C GLU A 101 -33.44 -36.47 -1.63
N ASP A 102 -33.27 -37.15 -2.76
CA ASP A 102 -33.94 -38.43 -3.09
C ASP A 102 -33.37 -39.64 -2.31
N GLY A 103 -32.29 -39.48 -1.55
CA GLY A 103 -31.66 -40.57 -0.78
C GLY A 103 -30.92 -41.62 -1.62
N ILE A 104 -30.92 -41.50 -2.94
CA ILE A 104 -30.23 -42.38 -3.88
C ILE A 104 -29.24 -41.56 -4.70
N GLY A 105 -27.95 -41.78 -4.47
CA GLY A 105 -26.85 -41.13 -5.21
C GLY A 105 -26.27 -39.88 -4.54
N VAL A 106 -25.18 -39.39 -5.14
CA VAL A 106 -24.46 -38.19 -4.73
C VAL A 106 -24.34 -37.23 -5.91
N GLY A 107 -24.57 -35.94 -5.66
CA GLY A 107 -24.42 -34.87 -6.63
C GLY A 107 -25.69 -34.43 -7.37
N GLY A 108 -25.78 -33.13 -7.61
CA GLY A 108 -26.81 -32.47 -8.41
C GLY A 108 -28.17 -32.34 -7.72
N SER A 109 -28.86 -31.23 -7.99
CA SER A 109 -30.23 -31.03 -7.55
C SER A 109 -31.22 -31.89 -8.37
N VAL A 110 -32.33 -32.29 -7.74
CA VAL A 110 -33.46 -33.00 -8.39
C VAL A 110 -34.15 -32.10 -9.42
N TYR A 111 -34.13 -30.79 -9.17
CA TYR A 111 -34.76 -29.81 -10.01
C TYR A 111 -33.86 -29.46 -11.19
N TRP A 112 -34.31 -29.79 -12.41
CA TRP A 112 -33.59 -29.50 -13.65
C TRP A 112 -33.08 -28.05 -13.75
N GLY A 113 -33.88 -27.07 -13.31
CA GLY A 113 -33.48 -25.65 -13.34
C GLY A 113 -32.32 -25.33 -12.39
N VAL A 114 -32.28 -25.95 -11.20
CA VAL A 114 -31.21 -25.76 -10.22
C VAL A 114 -29.95 -26.48 -10.70
N GLU A 115 -30.07 -27.71 -11.20
CA GLU A 115 -28.96 -28.49 -11.75
C GLU A 115 -28.33 -27.78 -12.97
N ALA A 116 -29.15 -27.25 -13.88
CA ALA A 116 -28.67 -26.48 -15.03
C ALA A 116 -27.98 -25.19 -14.59
N GLY A 117 -28.54 -24.49 -13.59
CA GLY A 117 -27.94 -23.30 -13.00
C GLY A 117 -26.56 -23.59 -12.38
N GLU A 118 -26.46 -24.64 -11.56
CA GLU A 118 -25.20 -25.07 -10.93
C GLU A 118 -24.12 -25.39 -11.96
N LYS A 119 -24.47 -26.12 -13.03
CA LYS A 119 -23.53 -26.44 -14.13
C LYS A 119 -23.04 -25.19 -14.84
N VAL A 120 -23.93 -24.25 -15.16
CA VAL A 120 -23.55 -22.98 -15.81
C VAL A 120 -22.68 -22.14 -14.88
N CYS A 121 -23.02 -22.03 -13.60
CA CYS A 121 -22.22 -21.31 -12.59
C CYS A 121 -20.82 -21.93 -12.40
N PHE A 122 -20.73 -23.26 -12.43
CA PHE A 122 -19.47 -23.98 -12.36
C PHE A 122 -18.61 -23.74 -13.62
N MET A 123 -19.19 -23.93 -14.82
CA MET A 123 -18.49 -23.65 -16.09
C MET A 123 -18.03 -22.19 -16.17
N GLY A 124 -18.87 -21.24 -15.74
CA GLY A 124 -18.53 -19.82 -15.69
C GLY A 124 -17.32 -19.54 -14.77
N GLY A 125 -17.23 -20.19 -13.62
CA GLY A 125 -16.08 -20.08 -12.72
C GLY A 125 -14.79 -20.65 -13.33
N VAL A 126 -14.87 -21.80 -14.00
CA VAL A 126 -13.72 -22.43 -14.68
C VAL A 126 -13.23 -21.56 -15.84
N ILE A 127 -14.13 -21.09 -16.71
CA ILE A 127 -13.80 -20.21 -17.83
C ILE A 127 -13.14 -18.93 -17.31
N THR A 128 -13.68 -18.34 -16.24
CA THR A 128 -13.11 -17.15 -15.61
C THR A 128 -11.69 -17.40 -15.08
N SER A 129 -11.44 -18.56 -14.47
CA SER A 129 -10.10 -18.94 -13.99
C SER A 129 -9.09 -19.08 -15.14
N ILE A 130 -9.51 -19.69 -16.25
CA ILE A 130 -8.69 -19.81 -17.45
C ILE A 130 -8.40 -18.41 -18.03
N LEU A 131 -9.39 -17.52 -18.06
CA LEU A 131 -9.22 -16.16 -18.57
C LEU A 131 -8.21 -15.38 -17.72
N VAL A 132 -8.31 -15.47 -16.39
CA VAL A 132 -7.36 -14.79 -15.48
C VAL A 132 -5.92 -15.28 -15.68
N TRP A 133 -5.76 -16.57 -15.97
CA TRP A 133 -4.48 -17.14 -16.33
C TRP A 133 -4.01 -16.64 -17.71
N ALA A 134 -4.86 -16.71 -18.73
CA ALA A 134 -4.55 -16.33 -20.12
C ALA A 134 -4.28 -14.83 -20.29
N THR A 135 -5.01 -13.95 -19.60
CA THR A 135 -4.79 -12.49 -19.59
C THR A 135 -3.48 -12.12 -18.88
N GLY A 136 -2.83 -13.05 -18.18
CA GLY A 136 -1.58 -12.77 -17.45
C GLY A 136 -1.77 -11.89 -16.22
N ILE A 137 -3.02 -11.74 -15.75
CA ILE A 137 -3.35 -11.06 -14.49
C ILE A 137 -2.63 -11.74 -13.32
N TRP A 138 -2.49 -13.06 -13.38
CA TRP A 138 -1.73 -13.85 -12.42
C TRP A 138 -0.26 -13.42 -12.28
N ASP A 139 0.46 -13.26 -13.40
CA ASP A 139 1.89 -12.93 -13.38
C ASP A 139 2.12 -11.51 -12.84
N ARG A 140 1.28 -10.55 -13.23
CA ARG A 140 1.35 -9.16 -12.77
C ARG A 140 0.87 -8.98 -11.32
N GLY A 141 -0.18 -9.69 -10.93
CA GLY A 141 -0.82 -9.52 -9.63
C GLY A 141 -0.11 -10.22 -8.48
N ILE A 142 0.36 -11.46 -8.69
CA ILE A 142 0.82 -12.32 -7.58
C ILE A 142 2.30 -12.68 -7.71
N ARG A 143 2.77 -13.01 -8.91
CA ARG A 143 4.17 -13.43 -9.09
C ARG A 143 5.15 -12.28 -8.96
N TRP A 144 4.84 -11.11 -9.53
CA TRP A 144 5.72 -9.95 -9.50
C TRP A 144 6.03 -9.44 -8.08
N PRO A 145 5.06 -9.24 -7.17
CA PRO A 145 5.35 -8.83 -5.80
C PRO A 145 6.28 -9.78 -5.02
N ARG A 146 6.31 -11.08 -5.35
CA ARG A 146 7.24 -12.05 -4.73
C ARG A 146 8.65 -11.90 -5.27
N ARG A 147 8.78 -11.58 -6.57
CA ARG A 147 10.06 -11.38 -7.25
C ARG A 147 10.67 -10.01 -6.93
N TRP A 148 9.85 -8.99 -6.71
CA TRP A 148 10.27 -7.62 -6.45
C TRP A 148 11.35 -7.54 -5.36
N PHE A 149 11.14 -8.21 -4.22
CA PHE A 149 12.12 -8.16 -3.13
C PHE A 149 13.51 -8.70 -3.51
N ASN A 150 13.55 -9.77 -4.32
CA ASN A 150 14.81 -10.32 -4.82
C ASN A 150 15.46 -9.41 -5.87
N VAL A 151 14.66 -8.77 -6.71
CA VAL A 151 15.15 -7.82 -7.74
C VAL A 151 15.69 -6.55 -7.06
N SER A 152 14.96 -5.99 -6.11
CA SER A 152 15.41 -4.83 -5.32
C SER A 152 16.69 -5.13 -4.55
N ASN A 153 16.79 -6.30 -3.90
CA ASN A 153 18.02 -6.72 -3.24
C ASN A 153 19.20 -6.94 -4.20
N ARG A 154 18.95 -7.36 -5.44
CA ARG A 154 20.00 -7.45 -6.47
C ARG A 154 20.51 -6.07 -6.87
N GLY A 155 19.63 -5.08 -7.00
CA GLY A 155 20.00 -3.69 -7.26
C GLY A 155 20.74 -3.03 -6.09
N LEU A 156 20.29 -3.27 -4.85
CA LEU A 156 20.87 -2.71 -3.63
C LEU A 156 22.28 -3.22 -3.31
N ARG A 157 22.70 -4.35 -3.90
CA ARG A 157 24.08 -4.85 -3.78
C ARG A 157 25.12 -3.84 -4.28
N GLY A 158 24.79 -3.04 -5.32
CA GLY A 158 25.68 -1.97 -5.80
C GLY A 158 25.90 -0.87 -4.76
N PHE A 159 24.88 -0.57 -3.96
CA PHE A 159 24.92 0.43 -2.88
C PHE A 159 25.35 -0.16 -1.53
N ASN A 160 25.78 -1.42 -1.48
CA ASN A 160 26.13 -2.15 -0.25
C ASN A 160 25.04 -2.09 0.84
N CYS A 161 23.78 -2.03 0.41
CA CYS A 161 22.62 -2.05 1.28
C CYS A 161 21.83 -3.35 1.07
N LYS A 162 21.03 -3.72 2.06
CA LYS A 162 20.14 -4.87 2.01
C LYS A 162 18.78 -4.49 2.52
N LEU A 163 17.75 -4.81 1.76
CA LEU A 163 16.37 -4.66 2.18
C LEU A 163 15.98 -5.84 3.07
N VAL A 164 15.37 -5.56 4.21
CA VAL A 164 14.85 -6.58 5.14
C VAL A 164 13.38 -6.33 5.41
N ILE A 165 12.58 -7.40 5.34
CA ILE A 165 11.16 -7.37 5.70
C ILE A 165 11.04 -7.58 7.19
N ILE A 166 10.38 -6.65 7.87
CA ILE A 166 10.01 -6.83 9.28
C ILE A 166 8.76 -7.71 9.30
N LYS A 167 8.88 -8.91 9.88
CA LYS A 167 7.78 -9.87 9.93
C LYS A 167 6.83 -9.49 11.07
N ARG A 168 5.57 -9.24 10.72
CA ARG A 168 4.47 -9.20 11.70
C ARG A 168 4.01 -10.62 12.03
N PRO A 169 3.44 -10.86 13.22
CA PRO A 169 2.87 -12.15 13.53
C PRO A 169 1.78 -12.49 12.50
N TRP A 170 1.81 -13.72 12.00
CA TRP A 170 0.95 -14.17 10.90
C TRP A 170 -0.55 -13.97 11.20
N TRP A 171 -0.96 -14.08 12.47
CA TRP A 171 -2.32 -13.79 12.92
C TRP A 171 -2.73 -12.33 12.73
N ALA A 172 -1.83 -11.38 13.00
CA ALA A 172 -2.10 -9.96 12.76
C ALA A 172 -2.23 -9.69 11.25
N GLU A 173 -1.47 -10.42 10.42
CA GLU A 173 -1.62 -10.35 8.97
C GLU A 173 -2.97 -10.94 8.53
N MET A 174 -3.38 -12.09 9.07
CA MET A 174 -4.69 -12.69 8.76
C MET A 174 -5.84 -11.81 9.23
N ALA A 175 -5.79 -11.28 10.45
CA ALA A 175 -6.79 -10.35 10.98
C ALA A 175 -6.86 -9.05 10.15
N SER A 176 -5.72 -8.52 9.72
CA SER A 176 -5.69 -7.35 8.81
C SER A 176 -6.28 -7.67 7.44
N THR A 177 -6.15 -8.91 6.99
CA THR A 177 -6.67 -9.40 5.71
C THR A 177 -8.18 -9.59 5.79
N ILE A 178 -8.67 -10.19 6.88
CA ILE A 178 -10.10 -10.32 7.20
C ILE A 178 -10.76 -8.95 7.39
N GLY A 179 -10.13 -8.05 8.16
CA GLY A 179 -10.63 -6.69 8.38
C GLY A 179 -10.67 -5.86 7.09
N PHE A 180 -9.65 -6.01 6.24
CA PHE A 180 -9.65 -5.45 4.89
C PHE A 180 -10.83 -5.98 4.05
N PHE A 181 -11.13 -7.29 4.11
CA PHE A 181 -12.28 -7.87 3.40
C PHE A 181 -13.62 -7.36 3.90
N LEU A 182 -13.82 -7.31 5.22
CA LEU A 182 -15.06 -6.78 5.82
C LEU A 182 -15.28 -5.31 5.44
N THR A 183 -14.20 -4.53 5.36
CA THR A 183 -14.27 -3.12 4.98
C THR A 183 -14.52 -2.93 3.48
N TYR A 184 -13.97 -3.81 2.64
CA TYR A 184 -14.12 -3.76 1.17
C TYR A 184 -15.46 -4.30 0.68
N GLY A 185 -16.01 -5.34 1.32
CA GLY A 185 -17.22 -6.03 0.89
C GLY A 185 -18.53 -5.43 1.38
N LEU A 186 -18.51 -4.56 2.41
CA LEU A 186 -19.73 -4.07 3.03
C LEU A 186 -19.93 -2.55 3.00
N PHE A 187 -18.93 -1.66 3.21
CA PHE A 187 -19.25 -0.24 3.42
C PHE A 187 -18.19 0.85 3.07
N SER A 188 -17.07 0.59 2.39
CA SER A 188 -16.10 1.70 2.16
C SER A 188 -15.19 1.59 0.94
N HIS A 189 -15.37 2.53 0.00
CA HIS A 189 -14.47 2.80 -1.14
C HIS A 189 -13.10 3.43 -0.74
N THR A 190 -12.85 3.65 0.55
CA THR A 190 -11.68 4.41 1.05
C THR A 190 -10.52 3.53 1.55
N ALA A 191 -10.66 2.20 1.54
CA ALA A 191 -9.77 1.31 2.29
C ALA A 191 -8.45 0.89 1.57
N SER A 192 -8.26 1.23 0.29
CA SER A 192 -7.13 0.70 -0.50
C SER A 192 -5.92 1.63 -0.61
N SER A 193 -6.09 2.95 -0.47
CA SER A 193 -5.00 3.90 -0.65
C SER A 193 -4.42 4.36 0.68
N SER A 194 -3.13 4.07 0.88
CA SER A 194 -2.33 4.62 1.99
C SER A 194 -2.15 6.13 1.85
N TYR A 195 -2.13 6.60 0.60
CA TYR A 195 -2.10 8.00 0.23
C TYR A 195 -3.52 8.56 0.29
N ARG A 196 -3.71 9.59 1.12
CA ARG A 196 -4.95 10.35 1.14
C ARG A 196 -4.62 11.81 0.93
N PHE A 197 -5.49 12.48 0.19
CA PHE A 197 -5.46 13.92 0.11
C PHE A 197 -5.72 14.51 1.50
N VAL A 198 -4.79 15.33 1.98
CA VAL A 198 -4.91 16.04 3.26
C VAL A 198 -4.93 17.52 2.97
N ASP A 199 -6.02 18.18 3.40
CA ASP A 199 -6.17 19.63 3.26
C ASP A 199 -5.00 20.38 3.93
N ALA A 200 -4.52 21.44 3.27
CA ALA A 200 -3.43 22.28 3.76
C ALA A 200 -3.71 22.86 5.16
N ALA A 201 -4.98 23.13 5.50
CA ALA A 201 -5.37 23.60 6.83
C ALA A 201 -5.05 22.58 7.94
N ILE A 202 -5.26 21.29 7.69
CA ILE A 202 -4.97 20.22 8.65
C ILE A 202 -3.46 20.09 8.85
N LEU A 203 -2.69 20.16 7.76
CA LEU A 203 -1.23 20.10 7.83
C LEU A 203 -0.66 21.27 8.63
N ARG A 204 -1.12 22.50 8.36
CA ARG A 204 -0.70 23.70 9.12
C ARG A 204 -1.05 23.61 10.61
N GLU A 205 -2.18 23.02 10.94
CA GLU A 205 -2.57 22.81 12.33
C GLU A 205 -1.68 21.79 13.04
N VAL A 206 -1.35 20.68 12.36
CA VAL A 206 -0.44 19.65 12.89
C VAL A 206 0.98 20.20 13.04
N ASP A 207 1.49 20.94 12.05
CA ASP A 207 2.80 21.58 12.11
C ASP A 207 2.87 22.61 13.25
N ARG A 208 1.76 23.32 13.53
CA ARG A 208 1.64 24.21 14.68
C ARG A 208 1.67 23.45 16.01
N GLU A 209 0.97 22.32 16.11
CA GLU A 209 0.98 21.48 17.32
C GLU A 209 2.36 20.86 17.58
N LEU A 210 3.05 20.41 16.53
CA LEU A 210 4.40 19.88 16.63
C LEU A 210 5.41 20.96 17.01
N SER A 211 5.34 22.15 16.39
CA SER A 211 6.22 23.28 16.74
C SER A 211 6.00 23.81 18.15
N MET A 212 4.78 23.74 18.68
CA MET A 212 4.49 24.05 20.09
C MET A 212 5.02 23.01 21.06
N THR A 213 5.09 21.74 20.64
CA THR A 213 5.63 20.65 21.45
C THR A 213 7.16 20.67 21.44
N ASP A 214 7.76 21.15 20.34
CA ASP A 214 9.20 21.07 20.08
C ASP A 214 9.99 22.33 20.49
N VAL A 215 9.76 22.83 21.71
CA VAL A 215 10.52 23.96 22.29
C VAL A 215 11.99 23.61 22.56
N HIS A 216 12.45 22.37 22.29
CA HIS A 216 13.85 21.95 22.51
C HIS A 216 14.56 21.25 21.34
N SER A 217 13.98 20.98 20.16
CA SER A 217 14.73 20.33 19.08
C SER A 217 15.12 21.27 17.94
N THR A 218 16.33 21.84 18.08
CA THR A 218 17.09 22.57 17.04
C THR A 218 17.58 21.63 15.91
N VAL A 219 16.89 20.52 15.67
CA VAL A 219 17.24 19.52 14.64
C VAL A 219 16.42 19.74 13.36
N HIS A 220 15.36 20.55 13.43
CA HIS A 220 14.50 20.87 12.27
C HIS A 220 15.17 21.75 11.20
N ASN A 221 16.39 22.25 11.44
CA ASN A 221 17.13 23.08 10.48
C ASN A 221 18.09 22.30 9.57
N MET A 222 18.17 20.96 9.64
CA MET A 222 18.82 20.15 8.60
C MET A 222 17.79 19.51 7.64
N GLY A 223 16.53 19.94 7.69
CA GLY A 223 15.66 19.91 6.54
C GLY A 223 15.91 21.18 5.75
N VAL A 224 16.25 21.07 4.46
CA VAL A 224 16.42 22.20 3.55
C VAL A 224 15.32 23.24 3.82
N PRO A 225 15.64 24.47 4.27
CA PRO A 225 14.68 25.57 4.35
C PRO A 225 14.31 25.89 2.90
N GLY A 226 13.24 25.28 2.40
CA GLY A 226 12.89 25.41 0.99
C GLY A 226 11.95 24.36 0.45
N LEU A 227 11.98 23.09 0.89
CA LEU A 227 11.11 22.09 0.24
C LEU A 227 9.68 22.09 0.79
N SER A 228 9.47 22.18 2.11
CA SER A 228 8.12 22.36 2.66
C SER A 228 7.58 23.79 2.49
N ALA A 229 8.45 24.75 2.15
CA ALA A 229 8.11 26.14 1.89
C ALA A 229 7.94 26.48 0.39
N MET A 230 8.42 25.62 -0.53
CA MET A 230 8.15 25.76 -1.97
C MET A 230 6.80 25.19 -2.38
N CYS A 231 6.25 24.24 -1.61
CA CYS A 231 4.85 23.82 -1.76
C CYS A 231 3.95 24.68 -0.86
N ASN A 232 3.88 25.98 -1.17
CA ASN A 232 2.81 26.83 -0.69
C ASN A 232 1.53 26.52 -1.50
N ASP A 233 1.21 25.23 -1.64
CA ASP A 233 0.02 24.79 -2.32
C ASP A 233 -1.13 25.08 -1.36
N GLU A 234 -1.88 26.13 -1.66
CA GLU A 234 -3.14 26.44 -0.96
C GLU A 234 -4.12 25.25 -1.04
N ASN A 235 -3.93 24.40 -2.03
CA ASN A 235 -4.56 23.09 -2.16
C ASN A 235 -3.72 22.04 -1.43
N GLY A 236 -4.36 21.25 -0.55
CA GLY A 236 -3.70 20.13 0.13
C GLY A 236 -2.95 19.16 -0.81
N HIS A 237 -2.17 18.25 -0.25
CA HIS A 237 -1.45 17.24 -1.05
C HIS A 237 -1.71 15.81 -0.55
N GLU A 238 -1.36 14.83 -1.39
CA GLU A 238 -1.50 13.41 -1.04
C GLU A 238 -0.40 12.99 -0.07
N GLU A 239 -0.80 12.66 1.15
CA GLU A 239 0.10 12.25 2.24
C GLU A 239 -0.06 10.76 2.53
N ASP A 240 1.07 10.10 2.81
CA ASP A 240 1.09 8.69 3.20
C ASP A 240 0.74 8.53 4.68
N LEU A 241 -0.45 7.99 4.96
CA LEU A 241 -0.98 7.82 6.32
C LEU A 241 -0.67 6.44 6.92
N ALA A 242 0.03 5.55 6.22
CA ALA A 242 0.43 4.29 6.82
C ALA A 242 1.35 4.53 8.04
N PRO A 243 1.14 3.80 9.15
CA PRO A 243 2.06 3.86 10.29
C PRO A 243 3.46 3.47 9.82
N ALA A 244 4.45 4.28 10.19
CA ALA A 244 5.85 4.12 9.82
C ALA A 244 6.55 2.96 10.57
N GLY A 245 7.63 2.40 10.00
CA GLY A 245 8.49 1.38 10.61
C GLY A 245 8.11 -0.10 10.39
N ASP A 246 6.94 -0.41 9.84
CA ASP A 246 6.36 -1.74 10.05
C ASP A 246 6.69 -2.85 9.03
N PHE A 247 7.08 -2.50 7.81
CA PHE A 247 7.06 -3.47 6.71
C PHE A 247 8.44 -3.77 6.13
N VAL A 248 9.26 -2.75 5.98
CA VAL A 248 10.53 -2.83 5.28
C VAL A 248 11.53 -1.91 5.97
N LYS A 249 12.74 -2.41 6.16
CA LYS A 249 13.87 -1.67 6.74
C LYS A 249 15.10 -1.80 5.84
N LEU A 250 15.83 -0.71 5.68
CA LEU A 250 17.12 -0.69 4.98
C LEU A 250 18.25 -1.01 5.96
N LEU A 251 19.08 -2.00 5.64
CA LEU A 251 20.27 -2.36 6.40
C LEU A 251 21.54 -2.09 5.60
N LEU A 252 22.52 -1.47 6.25
CA LEU A 252 23.83 -1.22 5.64
C LEU A 252 24.76 -2.41 5.89
N HIS A 253 25.50 -2.82 4.87
CA HIS A 253 26.48 -3.90 4.99
C HIS A 253 27.73 -3.42 5.74
N ALA A 254 28.30 -4.27 6.59
CA ALA A 254 29.51 -3.96 7.37
C ALA A 254 30.82 -3.79 6.57
N LYS A 255 30.89 -4.18 5.28
CA LYS A 255 32.16 -4.20 4.52
C LYS A 255 32.67 -2.80 4.15
N PRO A 256 31.86 -1.90 3.57
CA PRO A 256 32.32 -0.55 3.22
C PRO A 256 32.04 0.51 4.30
N PHE A 257 31.18 0.21 5.30
CA PHE A 257 30.74 1.19 6.28
C PHE A 257 31.33 0.92 7.66
N SER A 258 31.87 1.96 8.30
CA SER A 258 32.41 1.85 9.66
C SER A 258 31.31 1.46 10.67
N PRO A 259 31.64 0.80 11.79
CA PRO A 259 30.67 0.47 12.83
C PRO A 259 29.92 1.70 13.37
N SER A 260 30.64 2.80 13.62
CA SER A 260 30.05 4.05 14.10
C SER A 260 29.09 4.69 13.09
N PHE A 261 29.39 4.62 11.80
CA PHE A 261 28.48 5.11 10.75
C PHE A 261 27.17 4.33 10.72
N ARG A 262 27.23 3.00 10.90
CA ARG A 262 26.04 2.15 10.93
C ARG A 262 25.17 2.41 12.16
N GLU A 263 25.79 2.62 13.31
CA GLU A 263 25.10 2.98 14.55
C GLU A 263 24.42 4.34 14.43
N ASN A 264 25.16 5.36 13.96
CA ASN A 264 24.62 6.70 13.75
C ASN A 264 23.49 6.72 12.71
N TRP A 265 23.61 5.96 11.62
CA TRP A 265 22.52 5.75 10.67
C TRP A 265 21.29 5.16 11.34
N GLU A 266 21.47 4.12 12.15
CA GLU A 266 20.38 3.41 12.80
C GLU A 266 19.63 4.32 13.79
N ILE A 267 20.36 5.14 14.55
CA ILE A 267 19.81 6.15 15.47
C ILE A 267 19.06 7.23 14.68
N TYR A 268 19.69 7.83 13.66
CA TYR A 268 19.07 8.86 12.82
C TYR A 268 17.78 8.35 12.16
N ARG A 269 17.81 7.12 11.65
CA ARG A 269 16.67 6.44 11.01
C ARG A 269 15.54 6.20 12.02
N SER A 270 15.83 5.74 13.24
CA SER A 270 14.78 5.57 14.27
C SER A 270 14.18 6.90 14.68
N GLU A 271 14.99 7.90 15.00
CA GLU A 271 14.52 9.22 15.43
C GLU A 271 13.65 9.88 14.37
N TYR A 272 14.05 9.81 13.10
CA TYR A 272 13.24 10.32 12.01
C TYR A 272 11.88 9.62 11.92
N TRP A 273 11.87 8.29 11.93
CA TRP A 273 10.61 7.54 11.78
C TRP A 273 9.70 7.66 13.00
N ASP A 274 10.25 7.85 14.19
CA ASP A 274 9.48 8.09 15.41
C ASP A 274 8.78 9.45 15.34
N LYS A 275 9.51 10.52 14.98
CA LYS A 275 8.92 11.86 14.75
C LYS A 275 7.89 11.86 13.62
N GLU A 276 8.19 11.20 12.50
CA GLU A 276 7.27 11.09 11.38
C GLU A 276 6.02 10.26 11.73
N ASN A 277 6.16 9.26 12.60
CA ASN A 277 5.03 8.49 13.14
C ASN A 277 4.11 9.35 14.00
N GLU A 278 4.68 10.21 14.84
CA GLU A 278 3.94 11.17 15.66
C GLU A 278 3.17 12.14 14.76
N ARG A 279 3.84 12.75 13.77
CA ARG A 279 3.21 13.61 12.75
C ARG A 279 2.04 12.92 12.07
N ARG A 280 2.25 11.71 11.54
CA ARG A 280 1.20 10.92 10.88
C ARG A 280 0.09 10.48 11.82
N ALA A 281 0.36 10.25 13.10
CA ALA A 281 -0.65 9.93 14.10
C ALA A 281 -1.59 11.11 14.37
N LEU A 282 -1.04 12.33 14.45
CA LEU A 282 -1.81 13.56 14.58
C LEU A 282 -2.68 13.79 13.34
N ILE A 283 -2.13 13.67 12.13
CA ILE A 283 -2.91 13.81 10.88
C ILE A 283 -4.05 12.79 10.84
N ARG A 284 -3.80 11.52 11.21
CA ARG A 284 -4.86 10.49 11.30
C ARG A 284 -5.91 10.81 12.35
N ALA A 285 -5.54 11.43 13.48
CA ALA A 285 -6.49 11.83 14.50
C ALA A 285 -7.41 12.95 14.00
N LYS A 286 -6.84 14.01 13.41
CA LYS A 286 -7.59 15.14 12.83
C LYS A 286 -8.49 14.70 11.68
N LEU A 287 -7.98 13.86 10.78
CA LEU A 287 -8.77 13.34 9.66
C LEU A 287 -9.94 12.45 10.13
N ARG A 288 -9.76 11.66 11.18
CA ARG A 288 -10.86 10.89 11.80
C ARG A 288 -11.89 11.81 12.46
N ALA A 289 -11.46 12.85 13.16
CA ALA A 289 -12.37 13.83 13.76
C ALA A 289 -13.24 14.51 12.68
N ARG A 290 -12.63 14.93 11.57
CA ARG A 290 -13.34 15.52 10.44
C ARG A 290 -14.31 14.54 9.76
N ASN A 291 -13.89 13.30 9.52
CA ASN A 291 -14.79 12.29 8.96
C ASN A 291 -16.00 12.03 9.87
N ARG A 292 -15.82 12.06 11.20
CA ARG A 292 -16.93 11.95 12.16
C ARG A 292 -17.88 13.14 12.09
N GLN A 293 -17.36 14.36 11.94
CA GLN A 293 -18.19 15.55 11.75
C GLN A 293 -18.99 15.45 10.44
N LEU A 294 -18.35 15.06 9.34
CA LEU A 294 -19.03 14.86 8.06
C LEU A 294 -20.11 13.79 8.14
N SER A 295 -19.87 12.67 8.83
CA SER A 295 -20.89 11.63 9.02
C SER A 295 -22.07 12.06 9.88
N VAL A 296 -21.89 13.05 10.77
CA VAL A 296 -22.98 13.64 11.57
C VAL A 296 -23.79 14.64 10.74
N ILE A 297 -23.16 15.34 9.80
CA ILE A 297 -23.80 16.35 8.96
C ILE A 297 -24.58 15.72 7.79
N LEU A 298 -24.11 14.60 7.23
CA LEU A 298 -24.90 13.82 6.28
C LEU A 298 -26.00 13.05 7.03
N PRO A 299 -27.28 13.37 6.85
CA PRO A 299 -28.36 12.69 7.57
C PRO A 299 -28.37 11.21 7.18
N GLU A 300 -28.49 10.32 8.17
CA GLU A 300 -28.54 8.86 7.97
C GLU A 300 -29.60 8.43 6.93
N SER A 301 -30.58 9.28 6.65
CA SER A 301 -31.60 9.10 5.62
C SER A 301 -31.01 8.88 4.21
N LEU A 302 -29.93 9.54 3.81
CA LEU A 302 -29.35 9.33 2.48
C LEU A 302 -28.60 8.00 2.35
N ALA A 303 -27.97 7.54 3.44
CA ALA A 303 -27.34 6.23 3.48
C ALA A 303 -28.38 5.11 3.44
N TYR A 304 -29.47 5.22 4.23
CA TYR A 304 -30.62 4.30 4.16
C TYR A 304 -31.30 4.33 2.79
N VAL A 305 -31.46 5.50 2.17
CA VAL A 305 -32.03 5.63 0.83
C VAL A 305 -31.13 4.97 -0.22
N LEU A 306 -29.82 5.24 -0.22
CA LEU A 306 -28.89 4.60 -1.17
C LEU A 306 -28.78 3.08 -0.96
N LEU A 307 -28.81 2.64 0.30
CA LEU A 307 -28.75 1.22 0.67
C LEU A 307 -30.06 0.50 0.30
N THR A 308 -31.22 1.13 0.51
CA THR A 308 -32.50 0.60 0.04
C THR A 308 -32.58 0.57 -1.48
N TYR A 309 -32.11 1.59 -2.21
CA TYR A 309 -32.10 1.57 -3.68
C TYR A 309 -31.14 0.51 -4.26
N THR A 310 -29.97 0.28 -3.66
CA THR A 310 -29.04 -0.77 -4.10
C THR A 310 -29.54 -2.17 -3.75
N LEU A 311 -30.11 -2.36 -2.56
CA LEU A 311 -30.66 -3.63 -2.10
C LEU A 311 -31.97 -3.96 -2.85
N MET A 312 -32.80 -2.96 -3.14
CA MET A 312 -33.98 -3.07 -4.03
C MET A 312 -33.57 -3.30 -5.48
N GLY A 313 -32.46 -2.73 -5.96
CA GLY A 313 -31.88 -3.06 -7.26
C GLY A 313 -31.38 -4.50 -7.36
N MET A 314 -30.73 -5.02 -6.32
CA MET A 314 -30.36 -6.44 -6.22
C MET A 314 -31.57 -7.37 -6.11
N LEU A 315 -32.56 -7.02 -5.29
CA LEU A 315 -33.81 -7.77 -5.17
C LEU A 315 -34.61 -7.78 -6.46
N MET A 316 -34.71 -6.65 -7.15
CA MET A 316 -35.35 -6.56 -8.47
C MET A 316 -34.56 -7.33 -9.52
N GLY A 317 -33.22 -7.35 -9.45
CA GLY A 317 -32.37 -8.19 -10.30
C GLY A 317 -32.60 -9.68 -10.06
N LEU A 318 -32.60 -10.11 -8.80
CA LEU A 318 -32.89 -11.50 -8.40
C LEU A 318 -34.34 -11.90 -8.73
N PHE A 319 -35.30 -10.99 -8.55
CA PHE A 319 -36.71 -11.20 -8.89
C PHE A 319 -36.92 -11.25 -10.40
N HIS A 320 -36.19 -10.45 -11.18
CA HIS A 320 -36.23 -10.52 -12.65
C HIS A 320 -35.58 -11.80 -13.17
N ILE A 321 -34.50 -12.27 -12.54
CA ILE A 321 -33.90 -13.57 -12.83
C ILE A 321 -34.87 -14.70 -12.45
N ALA A 322 -35.52 -14.64 -11.28
CA ALA A 322 -36.51 -15.61 -10.83
C ALA A 322 -37.76 -15.64 -11.73
N LEU A 323 -38.27 -14.48 -12.17
CA LEU A 323 -39.36 -14.37 -13.15
C LEU A 323 -38.95 -14.91 -14.51
N LYS A 324 -37.70 -14.69 -14.95
CA LYS A 324 -37.20 -15.20 -16.22
C LYS A 324 -37.04 -16.71 -16.18
N VAL A 325 -36.62 -17.26 -15.04
CA VAL A 325 -36.58 -18.71 -14.76
C VAL A 325 -38.00 -19.31 -14.67
N HIS A 326 -38.95 -18.63 -14.02
CA HIS A 326 -40.33 -19.09 -13.94
C HIS A 326 -41.03 -19.06 -15.32
N ASN A 327 -40.87 -17.99 -16.11
CA ASN A 327 -41.44 -17.91 -17.46
C ASN A 327 -40.79 -18.87 -18.46
N THR A 328 -39.49 -19.14 -18.35
CA THR A 328 -38.86 -20.20 -19.18
C THR A 328 -39.32 -21.59 -18.77
N THR A 329 -39.56 -21.82 -17.48
CA THR A 329 -40.13 -23.09 -16.99
C THR A 329 -41.58 -23.29 -17.48
N VAL A 330 -42.41 -22.25 -17.44
CA VAL A 330 -43.79 -22.30 -17.96
C VAL A 330 -43.81 -22.44 -19.50
N ALA A 331 -42.91 -21.78 -20.22
CA ALA A 331 -42.81 -21.89 -21.68
C ALA A 331 -42.35 -23.28 -22.14
N VAL A 332 -41.44 -23.93 -21.41
CA VAL A 332 -40.97 -25.29 -21.73
C VAL A 332 -42.05 -26.34 -21.40
N VAL A 333 -42.82 -26.15 -20.33
CA VAL A 333 -43.96 -27.03 -19.99
C VAL A 333 -45.08 -26.91 -21.04
N PHE A 334 -45.39 -25.71 -21.54
CA PHE A 334 -46.37 -25.53 -22.61
C PHE A 334 -45.89 -26.06 -23.97
N ALA A 335 -44.60 -25.95 -24.29
CA ALA A 335 -44.04 -26.51 -25.53
C ALA A 335 -43.97 -28.05 -25.51
N GLY A 336 -43.73 -28.67 -24.35
CA GLY A 336 -43.68 -30.13 -24.19
C GLY A 336 -45.05 -30.82 -24.31
N VAL A 337 -46.14 -30.15 -23.94
CA VAL A 337 -47.51 -30.71 -24.01
C VAL A 337 -48.06 -30.75 -25.45
N VAL A 338 -47.56 -29.90 -26.36
CA VAL A 338 -48.03 -29.83 -27.75
C VAL A 338 -47.34 -30.87 -28.67
N SER A 339 -46.23 -31.47 -28.25
CA SER A 339 -45.40 -32.36 -29.07
C SER A 339 -45.45 -33.86 -28.70
N ALA A 340 -46.50 -34.32 -28.01
CA ALA A 340 -46.72 -35.75 -27.82
C ALA A 340 -47.25 -36.39 -29.13
N PRO A 341 -46.58 -37.38 -29.73
CA PRO A 341 -47.08 -38.07 -30.90
C PRO A 341 -48.32 -38.92 -30.53
N ARG A 342 -49.42 -38.71 -31.25
CA ARG A 342 -50.54 -39.66 -31.28
C ARG A 342 -50.04 -40.94 -31.94
N GLU A 343 -49.77 -41.97 -31.15
CA GLU A 343 -49.70 -43.34 -31.67
C GLU A 343 -51.12 -43.83 -31.95
N ALA A 344 -51.41 -44.06 -33.23
CA ALA A 344 -52.40 -45.00 -33.74
C ALA A 344 -51.98 -45.40 -35.16
#